data_AF-A0A519V9N2-F1
#
_entry.id   AF-A0A519V9N2-F1
#
_cell.length_a   1.000
_cell.length_b   1.000
_cell.length_c   1.000
_cell.angle_alpha   90.00
_cell.angle_beta   90.00
_cell.angle_gamma   90.00
#
_symmetry.space_group_name_H-M   'P 1'
#
loop_
_entity.id
_entity.type
_entity.pdbx_description
1 polymer ?
#
loop_
_entity_poly.entity_id
_entity_poly.type
_entity_poly.pdbx_seq_one_letter_code
_entity_poly.pdbx_strand_id
1 'polypeptide(L)'
;MTNIFGQNLDVPKYRFANEIFKSEKYQKKNYEKYSKKINVIENGTYNFGDKFLKVSLEDNTYEKIFSLGIFNPDIIFGEETLTKPKAELDTLTQNQKVFYNLTRNDSLSICCFEELDKLNPNYRTKRFKFWLFRIGIANPTEYYIEFYNEKAIKETTITEFIENAKMTFYYKGTLII
;
A
#
# COMPACT_ATOMS: atom_id res chain seq x y z
N MET A 1 17.00 -17.38 -32.19
CA MET A 1 16.29 -17.93 -31.01
C MET A 1 15.28 -16.89 -30.55
N THR A 2 14.02 -17.07 -30.95
CA THR A 2 12.95 -16.10 -30.75
C THR A 2 12.21 -16.50 -29.47
N ASN A 3 12.38 -15.75 -28.39
CA ASN A 3 11.68 -16.04 -27.14
C ASN A 3 10.24 -15.50 -27.21
N ILE A 4 9.32 -16.44 -27.07
CA ILE A 4 7.86 -16.29 -27.04
C ILE A 4 7.47 -15.71 -25.69
N PHE A 5 7.03 -14.45 -25.62
CA PHE A 5 6.18 -13.92 -24.53
C PHE A 5 5.34 -12.74 -25.04
N GLY A 6 4.51 -12.99 -26.06
CA GLY A 6 3.38 -12.14 -26.39
C GLY A 6 2.16 -12.51 -25.54
N GLN A 7 2.23 -12.33 -24.21
CA GLN A 7 1.01 -12.40 -23.40
C GLN A 7 0.35 -11.03 -23.43
N ASN A 8 -0.94 -11.01 -23.78
CA ASN A 8 -1.72 -9.79 -23.96
C ASN A 8 -1.87 -9.06 -22.60
N LEU A 9 -1.00 -8.06 -22.36
CA LEU A 9 -1.02 -7.21 -21.17
C LEU A 9 -2.18 -6.20 -21.18
N ASP A 10 -3.03 -6.21 -22.21
CA ASP A 10 -4.21 -5.35 -22.36
C ASP A 10 -5.47 -5.87 -21.64
N VAL A 11 -5.34 -6.86 -20.75
CA VAL A 11 -6.44 -7.19 -19.82
C VAL A 11 -6.70 -5.96 -18.93
N PRO A 12 -7.96 -5.50 -18.76
CA PRO A 12 -8.28 -4.29 -17.99
C PRO A 12 -7.59 -4.20 -16.62
N LYS A 13 -7.39 -5.36 -15.98
CA LYS A 13 -6.66 -5.52 -14.71
C LYS A 13 -5.26 -4.88 -14.70
N TYR A 14 -4.48 -5.01 -15.79
CA TYR A 14 -3.08 -4.58 -15.84
C TYR A 14 -2.86 -3.30 -16.62
N ARG A 15 -3.84 -2.81 -17.39
CA ARG A 15 -3.65 -1.69 -18.32
C ARG A 15 -3.03 -0.46 -17.63
N PHE A 16 -3.67 0.06 -16.58
CA PHE A 16 -3.18 1.24 -15.88
C PHE A 16 -1.84 0.99 -15.19
N ALA A 17 -1.68 -0.15 -14.52
CA ALA A 17 -0.42 -0.51 -13.89
C ALA A 17 0.74 -0.58 -14.91
N ASN A 18 0.51 -1.23 -16.05
CA ASN A 18 1.47 -1.38 -17.13
C ASN A 18 1.89 -0.01 -17.71
N GLU A 19 0.93 0.92 -17.89
CA GLU A 19 1.21 2.31 -18.29
C GLU A 19 2.11 3.01 -17.26
N ILE A 20 1.80 2.90 -15.95
CA ILE A 20 2.60 3.50 -14.89
C ILE A 20 4.03 2.94 -14.88
N PHE A 21 4.21 1.61 -14.85
CA PHE A 21 5.52 0.96 -14.76
C PHE A 21 6.39 1.12 -16.03
N LYS A 22 5.82 1.60 -17.14
CA LYS A 22 6.54 1.93 -18.38
C LYS A 22 6.73 3.43 -18.60
N SER A 23 6.09 4.27 -17.79
CA SER A 23 6.16 5.73 -17.91
C SER A 23 7.36 6.32 -17.18
N GLU A 24 7.66 7.59 -17.47
CA GLU A 24 8.69 8.38 -16.76
C GLU A 24 8.39 8.58 -15.26
N LYS A 25 7.15 8.30 -14.83
CA LYS A 25 6.74 8.35 -13.42
C LYS A 25 7.35 7.19 -12.62
N TYR A 26 7.73 6.10 -13.29
CA TYR A 26 8.37 4.96 -12.65
C TYR A 26 9.83 5.26 -12.35
N GLN A 27 10.06 5.85 -11.17
CA GLN A 27 11.37 6.19 -10.66
C GLN A 27 11.62 5.45 -9.35
N LYS A 28 12.60 4.54 -9.37
CA LYS A 28 12.96 3.79 -8.16
C LYS A 28 13.63 4.70 -7.14
N LYS A 29 13.27 4.53 -5.88
CA LYS A 29 13.87 5.21 -4.73
C LYS A 29 14.05 4.22 -3.59
N ASN A 30 14.87 4.57 -2.59
CA ASN A 30 14.88 3.82 -1.34
C ASN A 30 13.82 4.42 -0.42
N TYR A 31 12.90 3.59 0.07
CA TYR A 31 11.95 3.98 1.09
C TYR A 31 12.34 3.28 2.39
N GLU A 32 12.56 4.08 3.44
CA GLU A 32 12.92 3.57 4.74
C GLU A 32 11.79 2.72 5.31
N LYS A 33 12.15 1.59 5.92
CA LYS A 33 11.22 0.75 6.67
C LYS A 33 10.70 1.53 7.88
N TYR A 34 9.48 1.24 8.29
CA TYR A 34 9.00 1.73 9.58
C TYR A 34 9.74 1.00 10.71
N SER A 35 10.52 1.74 11.49
CA SER A 35 11.41 1.19 12.52
C SER A 35 10.87 1.30 13.95
N LYS A 36 9.79 2.07 14.15
CA LYS A 36 9.15 2.19 15.47
C LYS A 36 8.26 0.97 15.74
N LYS A 37 7.80 0.84 16.99
CA LYS A 37 6.91 -0.25 17.40
C LYS A 37 5.61 -0.22 16.59
N ILE A 38 5.24 -1.37 16.03
CA ILE A 38 3.97 -1.60 15.34
C ILE A 38 3.11 -2.47 16.27
N ASN A 39 1.92 -1.98 16.62
CA ASN A 39 0.96 -2.80 17.37
C ASN A 39 -0.02 -3.43 16.39
N VAL A 40 -0.01 -4.75 16.29
CA VAL A 40 -1.02 -5.51 15.52
C VAL A 40 -2.26 -5.66 16.39
N ILE A 41 -3.38 -5.17 15.86
CA ILE A 41 -4.71 -5.21 16.47
C ILE A 41 -5.54 -6.25 15.68
N GLU A 42 -6.66 -6.70 16.26
CA GLU A 42 -7.59 -7.61 15.60
C GLU A 42 -8.08 -7.09 14.23
N ASN A 43 -8.52 -8.02 13.38
CA ASN A 43 -9.14 -7.76 12.08
C ASN A 43 -8.24 -6.98 11.10
N GLY A 44 -6.95 -7.32 11.05
CA GLY A 44 -5.99 -6.75 10.10
C GLY A 44 -5.70 -5.27 10.33
N THR A 45 -5.85 -4.79 11.57
CA THR A 45 -5.60 -3.39 11.91
C THR A 45 -4.21 -3.23 12.52
N TYR A 46 -3.45 -2.25 12.03
CA TYR A 46 -2.10 -1.95 12.46
C TYR A 46 -2.03 -0.54 13.00
N ASN A 47 -1.46 -0.38 14.19
CA ASN A 47 -1.20 0.92 14.78
C ASN A 47 0.30 1.26 14.67
N PHE A 48 0.56 2.39 14.03
CA PHE A 48 1.89 2.96 13.76
C PHE A 48 2.02 4.28 14.50
N GLY A 49 2.18 4.22 15.82
CA GLY A 49 2.14 5.40 16.69
C GLY A 49 0.71 5.93 16.83
N ASP A 50 0.41 7.06 16.21
CA ASP A 50 -0.91 7.70 16.18
C ASP A 50 -1.73 7.36 14.92
N LYS A 51 -1.14 6.67 13.94
CA LYS A 51 -1.79 6.27 12.68
C LYS A 51 -2.38 4.87 12.77
N PHE A 52 -3.61 4.71 12.30
CA PHE A 52 -4.34 3.44 12.25
C PHE A 52 -4.59 3.02 10.81
N LEU A 53 -3.99 1.89 10.41
CA LEU A 53 -4.15 1.32 9.08
C LEU A 53 -4.90 -0.01 9.19
N LYS A 54 -6.13 -0.05 8.68
CA LYS A 54 -6.83 -1.33 8.49
C LYS A 54 -6.48 -1.91 7.13
N VAL A 55 -6.07 -3.16 7.06
CA VAL A 55 -5.71 -3.83 5.80
C VAL A 55 -6.58 -5.06 5.64
N SER A 56 -7.30 -5.14 4.53
CA SER A 56 -8.02 -6.32 4.09
C SER A 56 -7.21 -7.01 2.99
N LEU A 57 -6.69 -8.19 3.30
CA LEU A 57 -5.92 -9.01 2.37
C LEU A 57 -6.73 -10.22 1.94
N GLU A 58 -6.67 -10.57 0.66
CA GLU A 58 -7.19 -11.85 0.16
C GLU A 58 -6.19 -12.98 0.44
N ASP A 59 -4.89 -12.68 0.39
CA ASP A 59 -3.80 -13.59 0.73
C ASP A 59 -3.03 -13.06 1.95
N ASN A 60 -3.18 -13.78 3.07
CA ASN A 60 -2.57 -13.43 4.34
C ASN A 60 -1.03 -13.58 4.35
N THR A 61 -0.42 -14.19 3.33
CA THR A 61 1.04 -14.26 3.23
C THR A 61 1.67 -12.86 3.12
N TYR A 62 0.91 -11.88 2.64
CA TYR A 62 1.33 -10.48 2.54
C TYR A 62 1.18 -9.68 3.84
N GLU A 63 0.61 -10.23 4.92
CA GLU A 63 0.48 -9.53 6.21
C GLU A 63 1.82 -9.02 6.73
N LYS A 64 2.90 -9.79 6.49
CA LYS A 64 4.27 -9.44 6.88
C LYS A 64 4.78 -8.14 6.26
N ILE A 65 4.22 -7.69 5.14
CA ILE A 65 4.55 -6.38 4.56
C ILE A 65 4.23 -5.26 5.56
N PHE A 66 3.12 -5.40 6.30
CA PHE A 66 2.64 -4.40 7.25
C PHE A 66 3.16 -4.67 8.66
N SER A 67 3.12 -5.92 9.13
CA SER A 67 3.50 -6.25 10.51
C SER A 67 5.00 -6.09 10.78
N LEU A 68 5.85 -6.21 9.76
CA LEU A 68 7.30 -5.98 9.85
C LEU A 68 7.72 -4.56 9.45
N GLY A 69 6.78 -3.68 9.11
CA GLY A 69 7.08 -2.30 8.71
C GLY A 69 7.80 -2.17 7.36
N ILE A 70 7.77 -3.20 6.51
CA ILE A 70 8.34 -3.15 5.15
C ILE A 70 7.65 -2.04 4.35
N PHE A 71 6.33 -1.92 4.50
CA PHE A 71 5.56 -0.77 4.09
C PHE A 71 5.59 0.28 5.19
N ASN A 72 6.24 1.41 4.92
CA ASN A 72 6.18 2.56 5.82
C ASN A 72 4.89 3.35 5.58
N PRO A 73 3.99 3.44 6.57
CA PRO A 73 2.68 4.10 6.42
C PRO A 73 2.79 5.59 6.09
N ASP A 74 3.89 6.27 6.44
CA ASP A 74 4.06 7.71 6.21
C ASP A 74 3.94 8.08 4.72
N ILE A 75 4.20 7.13 3.80
CA ILE A 75 4.05 7.36 2.37
C ILE A 75 2.60 7.66 1.93
N ILE A 76 1.61 7.11 2.64
CA ILE A 76 0.17 7.30 2.35
C ILE A 76 -0.52 8.26 3.32
N PHE A 77 -0.01 8.32 4.55
CA PHE A 77 -0.53 9.16 5.60
C PHE A 77 0.03 10.59 5.55
N GLY A 78 1.27 10.76 5.10
CA GLY A 78 2.10 11.92 5.39
C GLY A 78 2.86 11.72 6.70
N GLU A 79 3.90 12.53 6.93
CA GLU A 79 4.71 12.45 8.16
C GLU A 79 3.92 12.97 9.37
N GLU A 80 3.18 14.06 9.20
CA GLU A 80 2.34 14.68 10.22
C GLU A 80 0.96 14.02 10.34
N THR A 81 0.45 13.97 11.57
CA THR A 81 -0.88 13.47 11.87
C THR A 81 -1.78 14.62 12.31
N LEU A 82 -2.86 14.83 11.57
CA LEU A 82 -3.93 15.77 11.85
C LEU A 82 -5.05 15.02 12.56
N THR A 83 -5.07 15.12 13.89
CA THR A 83 -6.12 14.54 14.72
C THR A 83 -6.48 15.46 15.87
N LYS A 84 -7.71 15.35 16.37
CA LYS A 84 -8.18 16.06 17.56
C LYS A 84 -8.22 15.12 18.76
N PRO A 85 -7.89 15.59 19.97
CA PRO A 85 -8.07 14.81 21.19
C PRO A 85 -9.54 14.39 21.35
N LYS A 86 -9.77 13.22 21.95
CA LYS A 86 -11.11 12.68 22.18
C LYS A 86 -12.05 13.67 22.87
N ALA A 87 -11.54 14.37 23.90
CA ALA A 87 -12.31 15.38 24.63
C ALA A 87 -12.83 16.50 23.73
N GLU A 88 -12.08 16.89 22.69
CA GLU A 88 -12.53 17.89 21.72
C GLU A 88 -13.55 17.28 20.75
N LEU A 89 -13.30 16.06 20.26
CA LEU A 89 -14.21 15.33 19.37
C LEU A 89 -15.60 15.11 19.96
N ASP A 90 -15.68 14.88 21.27
CA ASP A 90 -16.94 14.66 21.99
C ASP A 90 -17.81 15.93 22.05
N THR A 91 -17.21 17.12 21.89
CA THR A 91 -17.96 18.40 21.84
C THR A 91 -18.46 18.76 20.45
N LEU A 92 -17.99 18.08 19.39
CA LEU A 92 -18.38 18.38 18.02
C LEU A 92 -19.83 18.00 17.73
N THR A 93 -20.55 18.90 17.07
CA THR A 93 -21.84 18.61 16.42
C THR A 93 -21.67 17.58 15.31
N GLN A 94 -22.79 16.98 14.85
CA GLN A 94 -22.75 16.00 13.76
C GLN A 94 -22.13 16.56 12.48
N ASN A 95 -22.50 17.79 12.08
CA ASN A 95 -21.93 18.43 10.89
C ASN A 95 -20.42 18.67 11.05
N GLN A 96 -19.97 19.11 12.21
CA GLN A 96 -18.53 19.28 12.48
C GLN A 96 -17.77 17.95 12.43
N LYS A 97 -18.38 16.84 12.90
CA LYS A 97 -17.79 15.50 12.79
C LYS A 97 -17.64 15.07 11.33
N VAL A 98 -18.60 15.38 10.47
CA VAL A 98 -18.50 15.13 9.03
C VAL A 98 -17.32 15.89 8.43
N PHE A 99 -17.21 17.20 8.67
CA PHE A 99 -16.09 17.99 8.15
C PHE A 99 -14.73 17.54 8.71
N TYR A 100 -14.66 17.21 9.99
CA TYR A 100 -13.45 16.66 10.61
C TYR A 100 -13.03 15.34 9.96
N ASN A 101 -13.98 14.45 9.70
CA ASN A 101 -13.71 13.17 9.05
C ASN A 101 -13.13 13.34 7.64
N LEU A 102 -13.47 14.42 6.93
CA LEU A 102 -12.92 14.72 5.60
C LEU A 102 -11.49 15.26 5.63
N THR A 103 -11.03 15.80 6.76
CA THR A 103 -9.71 16.46 6.89
C THR A 103 -8.70 15.67 7.69
N ARG A 104 -9.14 14.82 8.63
CA ARG A 104 -8.24 13.96 9.41
C ARG A 104 -7.49 12.97 8.51
N ASN A 105 -6.27 12.65 8.91
CA ASN A 105 -5.43 11.66 8.22
C ASN A 105 -4.87 10.63 9.19
N ASP A 106 -5.42 10.43 10.39
CA ASP A 106 -4.90 9.44 11.36
C ASP A 106 -5.47 8.03 11.14
N SER A 107 -6.40 7.85 10.19
CA SER A 107 -7.03 6.57 9.92
C SER A 107 -7.27 6.34 8.44
N LEU A 108 -6.75 5.22 7.91
CA LEU A 108 -6.91 4.78 6.52
C LEU A 108 -7.27 3.30 6.47
N SER A 109 -7.84 2.87 5.35
CA SER A 109 -8.03 1.45 5.06
C SER A 109 -7.48 1.08 3.69
N ILE A 110 -6.83 -0.07 3.60
CA ILE A 110 -6.36 -0.70 2.36
C ILE A 110 -7.21 -1.93 2.10
N CYS A 111 -7.67 -2.10 0.86
CA CYS A 111 -8.18 -3.39 0.38
C CYS A 111 -7.74 -3.63 -1.08
N CYS A 112 -8.23 -4.73 -1.66
CA CYS A 112 -7.91 -5.13 -3.03
C CYS A 112 -6.39 -5.16 -3.27
N PHE A 113 -5.65 -5.58 -2.24
CA PHE A 113 -4.19 -5.65 -2.27
C PHE A 113 -3.80 -6.87 -3.10
N GLU A 114 -3.27 -6.63 -4.29
CA GLU A 114 -3.11 -7.65 -5.32
C GLU A 114 -1.70 -7.60 -5.90
N GLU A 115 -1.04 -8.76 -5.98
CA GLU A 115 0.21 -8.90 -6.72
C GLU A 115 -0.05 -8.82 -8.22
N LEU A 116 0.69 -7.95 -8.90
CA LEU A 116 0.71 -7.80 -10.34
C LEU A 116 1.77 -8.74 -10.92
N ASP A 117 1.59 -10.04 -10.66
CA ASP A 117 2.49 -11.15 -11.02
C ASP A 117 3.08 -11.07 -12.44
N LYS A 118 2.23 -10.79 -13.45
CA LYS A 118 2.63 -10.66 -14.86
C LYS A 118 3.47 -9.41 -15.17
N LEU A 119 3.45 -8.44 -14.27
CA LEU A 119 4.25 -7.22 -14.39
C LEU A 119 5.54 -7.29 -13.57
N ASN A 120 5.78 -8.36 -12.81
CA ASN A 120 7.06 -8.55 -12.13
C ASN A 120 8.19 -8.77 -13.15
N PRO A 121 9.27 -7.96 -13.14
CA PRO A 121 10.34 -8.11 -14.13
C PRO A 121 11.23 -9.34 -13.89
N ASN A 122 11.27 -9.87 -12.66
CA ASN A 122 12.04 -11.05 -12.26
C ASN A 122 11.64 -11.51 -10.84
N TYR A 123 12.22 -12.61 -10.35
CA TYR A 123 11.97 -13.14 -9.01
C TYR A 123 12.45 -12.24 -7.86
N ARG A 124 13.26 -11.20 -8.14
CA ARG A 124 13.73 -10.22 -7.14
C ARG A 124 12.81 -9.03 -6.96
N THR A 125 11.77 -8.91 -7.77
CA THR A 125 10.91 -7.74 -7.81
C THR A 125 9.44 -8.16 -7.77
N LYS A 126 8.68 -7.62 -6.82
CA LYS A 126 7.25 -7.88 -6.68
C LYS A 126 6.50 -6.54 -6.73
N ARG A 127 5.53 -6.44 -7.63
CA ARG A 127 4.71 -5.26 -7.85
C ARG A 127 3.29 -5.52 -7.38
N PHE A 128 2.68 -4.52 -6.79
CA PHE A 128 1.33 -4.62 -6.25
C PHE A 128 0.51 -3.42 -6.66
N LYS A 129 -0.80 -3.61 -6.66
CA LYS A 129 -1.77 -2.53 -6.57
C LYS A 129 -2.64 -2.69 -5.34
N PHE A 130 -3.23 -1.60 -4.88
CA PHE A 130 -4.24 -1.64 -3.83
C PHE A 130 -5.14 -0.41 -3.88
N TRP A 131 -6.26 -0.49 -3.19
CA TRP A 131 -7.20 0.61 -3.02
C TRP A 131 -7.10 1.19 -1.61
N LEU A 132 -6.96 2.51 -1.53
CA LEU A 132 -6.87 3.24 -0.28
C LEU A 132 -8.16 4.03 -0.04
N PHE A 133 -8.77 3.79 1.11
CA PHE A 133 -9.98 4.45 1.59
C PHE A 133 -9.62 5.46 2.68
N ARG A 134 -10.24 6.63 2.58
CA ARG A 134 -10.19 7.70 3.57
C ARG A 134 -11.56 7.82 4.23
N ILE A 135 -11.57 8.12 5.53
CA ILE A 135 -12.82 8.36 6.24
C ILE A 135 -13.55 9.54 5.56
N GLY A 136 -14.87 9.41 5.40
CA GLY A 136 -15.70 10.43 4.77
C GLY A 136 -15.62 10.52 3.25
N ILE A 137 -14.75 9.75 2.59
CA ILE A 137 -14.65 9.68 1.13
C ILE A 137 -15.16 8.32 0.65
N ALA A 138 -16.20 8.31 -0.18
CA ALA A 138 -16.82 7.08 -0.67
C ALA A 138 -15.91 6.31 -1.64
N ASN A 139 -15.23 7.03 -2.52
CA ASN A 139 -14.43 6.48 -3.60
C ASN A 139 -12.97 6.28 -3.17
N PRO A 140 -12.40 5.07 -3.29
CA PRO A 140 -11.00 4.87 -2.99
C PRO A 140 -10.11 5.45 -4.07
N THR A 141 -8.85 5.65 -3.73
CA THR A 141 -7.79 5.92 -4.70
C THR A 141 -6.98 4.64 -4.92
N GLU A 142 -6.68 4.30 -6.17
CA GLU A 142 -5.78 3.19 -6.50
C GLU A 142 -4.32 3.61 -6.40
N TYR A 143 -3.49 2.71 -5.87
CA TYR A 143 -2.06 2.89 -5.66
C TYR A 143 -1.27 1.75 -6.26
N TYR A 144 -0.01 2.02 -6.62
CA TYR A 144 0.94 1.00 -7.07
C TYR A 144 2.22 1.10 -6.26
N ILE A 145 2.75 -0.05 -5.88
CA ILE A 145 4.02 -0.16 -5.14
C ILE A 145 4.89 -1.27 -5.71
N GLU A 146 6.19 -1.15 -5.50
CA GLU A 146 7.17 -2.19 -5.82
C GLU A 146 8.03 -2.49 -4.59
N PHE A 147 8.26 -3.78 -4.36
CA PHE A 147 9.24 -4.28 -3.42
C PHE A 147 10.36 -5.00 -4.17
N TYR A 148 11.58 -4.82 -3.68
CA TYR A 148 12.79 -5.44 -4.20
C TYR A 148 13.51 -6.21 -3.10
N ASN A 149 13.93 -7.43 -3.41
CA ASN A 149 14.78 -8.26 -2.56
C ASN A 149 16.02 -8.69 -3.34
N GLU A 150 17.18 -8.17 -2.95
CA GLU A 150 18.46 -8.45 -3.62
C GLU A 150 18.92 -9.91 -3.48
N LYS A 151 18.51 -10.57 -2.40
CA LYS A 151 18.88 -11.95 -2.05
C LYS A 151 17.94 -12.99 -2.64
N ALA A 152 16.78 -12.56 -3.12
CA ALA A 152 15.81 -13.49 -3.70
C ALA A 152 16.42 -14.23 -4.90
N ILE A 153 16.11 -15.53 -4.95
CA ILE A 153 16.35 -16.45 -6.06
C ILE A 153 14.99 -16.99 -6.55
N LYS A 154 14.99 -17.82 -7.59
CA LYS A 154 13.74 -18.33 -8.18
C LYS A 154 12.93 -19.18 -7.20
N GLU A 155 13.62 -19.86 -6.29
CA GLU A 155 13.06 -20.76 -5.28
C GLU A 155 12.67 -20.04 -3.97
N THR A 156 12.99 -18.74 -3.85
CA THR A 156 12.64 -17.94 -2.66
C THR A 156 11.14 -17.90 -2.46
N THR A 157 10.69 -18.30 -1.27
CA THR A 157 9.28 -18.26 -0.90
C THR A 157 8.79 -16.82 -0.75
N ILE A 158 7.48 -16.58 -0.85
CA ILE A 158 6.96 -15.21 -0.68
C ILE A 158 7.25 -14.64 0.71
N THR A 159 7.19 -15.47 1.74
CA THR A 159 7.53 -15.07 3.12
C THR A 159 8.98 -14.62 3.23
N GLU A 160 9.92 -15.43 2.75
CA GLU A 160 11.35 -15.10 2.73
C GLU A 160 11.63 -13.88 1.85
N PHE A 161 10.90 -13.75 0.74
CA PHE A 161 10.96 -12.58 -0.13
C PHE A 161 10.67 -11.31 0.67
N ILE A 162 9.53 -11.26 1.38
CA ILE A 162 9.04 -10.08 2.10
C ILE A 162 9.98 -9.69 3.25
N GLU A 163 10.46 -10.66 4.04
CA GLU A 163 11.33 -10.40 5.20
C GLU A 163 12.62 -9.68 4.82
N ASN A 164 13.14 -9.97 3.63
CA ASN A 164 14.36 -9.37 3.08
C ASN A 164 14.09 -8.25 2.06
N ALA A 165 12.82 -7.89 1.83
CA ALA A 165 12.47 -6.87 0.87
C ALA A 165 12.68 -5.45 1.42
N LYS A 166 12.81 -4.52 0.48
CA LYS A 166 12.66 -3.07 0.67
C LYS A 166 11.69 -2.52 -0.37
N MET A 167 10.93 -1.50 -0.01
CA MET A 167 10.06 -0.84 -0.98
C MET A 167 10.92 0.06 -1.88
N THR A 168 10.73 -0.06 -3.20
CA THR A 168 11.53 0.65 -4.21
C THR A 168 10.72 1.61 -5.06
N PHE A 169 9.40 1.55 -5.01
CA PHE A 169 8.53 2.43 -5.79
C PHE A 169 7.18 2.60 -5.11
N TYR A 170 6.62 3.79 -5.28
CA TYR A 170 5.27 4.14 -4.86
C TYR A 170 4.68 5.17 -5.84
N TYR A 171 3.43 4.96 -6.23
CA TYR A 171 2.68 5.89 -7.06
C TYR A 171 1.21 5.96 -6.64
N LYS A 172 0.71 7.18 -6.45
CA LYS A 172 -0.72 7.48 -6.30
C LYS A 172 -1.37 7.53 -7.67
N GLY A 173 -2.25 6.59 -7.95
CA GLY A 173 -3.02 6.50 -9.18
C GLY A 173 -4.30 7.34 -9.15
N THR A 174 -5.35 6.81 -9.77
CA THR A 174 -6.63 7.49 -9.96
C THR A 174 -7.62 7.21 -8.84
N LEU A 175 -8.62 8.08 -8.71
CA LEU A 175 -9.86 7.75 -8.00
C LEU A 175 -10.62 6.67 -8.77
N ILE A 176 -11.18 5.72 -8.04
CA ILE A 176 -12.08 4.68 -8.55
C ILE A 176 -13.51 5.17 -8.35
N ILE A 177 -14.26 5.29 -9.43
CA ILE A 177 -15.62 5.86 -9.48
C ILE A 177 -16.57 4.82 -10.09
#